data_AF-A0A1G1BST5-F1
#
_entry.id   AF-A0A1G1BST5-F1
#
_cell.length_a   1.000
_cell.length_b   1.000
_cell.length_c   1.000
_cell.angle_alpha   90.00
_cell.angle_beta   90.00
_cell.angle_gamma   90.00
#
_symmetry.space_group_name_H-M   'P 1'
#
loop_
_entity.id
_entity.type
_entity.pdbx_description
1 polymer ?
#
loop_
_entity_poly.entity_id
_entity_poly.type
_entity_poly.pdbx_seq_one_letter_code
_entity_poly.pdbx_strand_id
1 'polypeptide(L)'
;MSSETKRCPFCAEEIPAAAGKCTRCGSDLPAGPVPALTGKAPDEAKREAAAERIRESERTADERIKARNEAFAARQELRKEQRAVRDAELDRELKERATARAARSAAREGRVPAGEEIPGTREADAPQAGGGASLAASVRQPNGESGVLSDKQGDQRMSSETKRCPFCAEEILAAALKCKHCKSDLPAVAAAVAPATGNAAPGNQATSGSCSLVVAGIAAAAAGEGDAGIPVSGGTEGLAAGSVGKGEEQAAWVRTATRTYRKIRVAGVDGFTAVVAAVAWLIFPFTQYNRYTCGGFRTLLAWIVFTVVMSVAVIIVNEIRKAIKPDIIITGGSFSDMLKARVYWAIGPQCITIGVVWLVVSEVFG
;
A
#
# COMPACT_ATOMS: atom_id res chain seq x y z
N MET A 1 36.53 50.57 48.75
CA MET A 1 35.52 49.53 49.06
C MET A 1 34.98 49.03 47.72
N SER A 2 35.40 47.84 47.29
CA SER A 2 34.92 47.25 46.04
C SER A 2 33.52 46.69 46.28
N SER A 3 32.52 47.24 45.58
CA SER A 3 31.15 46.74 45.68
C SER A 3 31.03 45.39 44.98
N GLU A 4 30.49 44.40 45.67
CA GLU A 4 30.28 43.04 45.15
C GLU A 4 29.14 43.05 44.10
N THR A 5 29.42 42.53 42.91
CA THR A 5 28.47 42.47 41.77
C THR A 5 28.16 41.02 41.41
N LYS A 6 26.93 40.75 40.97
CA LYS A 6 26.47 39.46 40.43
C LYS A 6 25.93 39.65 39.01
N ARG A 7 25.84 38.59 38.21
CA ARG A 7 25.20 38.65 36.87
C ARG A 7 23.75 38.21 36.94
N CYS A 8 22.88 38.90 36.21
CA CYS A 8 21.48 38.51 36.06
C CYS A 8 21.39 37.19 35.25
N PRO A 9 20.67 36.15 35.73
CA PRO A 9 20.55 34.88 35.03
C PRO A 9 19.72 34.96 33.74
N PHE A 10 18.92 36.02 33.55
CA PHE A 10 18.04 36.18 32.40
C PHE A 10 18.68 36.99 31.26
N CYS A 11 19.44 38.04 31.59
CA CYS A 11 19.99 38.97 30.58
C CYS A 11 21.52 39.15 30.66
N ALA A 12 22.19 38.46 31.58
CA ALA A 12 23.64 38.50 31.80
C ALA A 12 24.25 39.86 32.21
N GLU A 13 23.44 40.90 32.45
CA GLU A 13 23.88 42.20 32.95
C GLU A 13 24.49 42.10 34.35
N GLU A 14 25.54 42.87 34.61
CA GLU A 14 26.13 43.01 35.94
C GLU A 14 25.28 43.94 36.81
N ILE A 15 24.94 43.44 38.00
CA ILE A 15 24.03 44.09 38.94
C ILE A 15 24.63 44.03 40.35
N PRO A 16 24.31 44.99 41.23
CA PRO A 16 24.76 44.95 42.62
C PRO A 16 24.29 43.67 43.31
N ALA A 17 25.13 43.05 44.15
CA ALA A 17 24.78 41.82 44.86
C ALA A 17 23.47 41.94 45.68
N ALA A 18 23.22 43.13 46.23
CA ALA A 18 22.02 43.46 47.02
C ALA A 18 20.76 43.76 46.19
N ALA A 19 20.83 43.82 44.85
CA ALA A 19 19.68 44.11 44.02
C ALA A 19 18.66 42.96 44.04
N GLY A 20 17.40 43.29 44.36
CA GLY A 20 16.26 42.37 44.31
C GLY A 20 15.60 42.26 42.92
N LYS A 21 15.91 43.17 41.98
CA LYS A 21 15.44 43.15 40.59
C LYS A 21 16.55 43.54 39.64
N CYS A 22 16.53 42.99 38.42
CA CYS A 22 17.43 43.43 37.37
C CYS A 22 16.94 44.75 36.75
N THR A 23 17.80 45.77 36.70
CA THR A 23 17.49 47.07 36.10
C THR A 23 17.26 47.00 34.59
N ARG A 24 17.82 45.99 33.92
CA ARG A 24 17.72 45.83 32.45
C ARG A 24 16.48 45.07 32.00
N CYS A 25 16.17 43.92 32.62
CA CYS A 25 15.06 43.06 32.20
C CYS A 25 13.88 43.01 33.17
N GLY A 26 13.95 43.65 34.34
CA GLY A 26 12.85 43.75 35.29
C GLY A 26 12.52 42.46 36.07
N SER A 27 13.22 41.36 35.79
CA SER A 27 13.02 40.08 36.49
C SER A 27 13.43 40.16 37.96
N ASP A 28 12.61 39.59 38.84
CA ASP A 28 12.91 39.45 40.26
C ASP A 28 14.06 38.47 40.47
N LEU A 29 14.98 38.84 41.36
CA LEU A 29 16.15 38.04 41.70
C LEU A 29 15.92 37.40 43.08
N PRO A 30 16.25 36.12 43.27
CA PRO A 30 16.07 35.46 44.56
C PRO A 30 16.84 36.23 45.64
N ALA A 31 16.09 36.69 46.65
CA ALA A 31 16.62 37.47 47.76
C ALA A 31 17.31 36.54 48.76
N GLY A 32 18.58 36.21 48.50
CA GLY A 32 19.41 35.57 49.48
C GLY A 32 20.62 34.86 48.88
N PRO A 33 21.71 34.69 49.67
CA PRO A 33 22.72 33.71 49.33
C PRO A 33 22.02 32.36 49.25
N VAL A 34 21.94 31.80 48.05
CA VAL A 34 21.48 30.42 47.87
C VAL A 34 22.36 29.59 48.79
N PRO A 35 21.81 28.93 49.83
CA PRO A 35 22.64 28.21 50.79
C PRO A 35 23.52 27.27 49.99
N ALA A 36 24.84 27.45 50.13
CA ALA A 36 25.81 26.65 49.42
C ALA A 36 25.49 25.18 49.72
N LEU A 37 24.94 24.47 48.72
CA LEU A 37 24.62 23.06 48.76
C LEU A 37 25.94 22.29 48.92
N THR A 38 26.44 22.24 50.16
CA THR A 38 27.69 21.60 50.56
C THR A 38 27.44 20.20 51.12
N GLY A 39 26.24 19.66 50.94
CA GLY A 39 25.94 18.27 51.21
C GLY A 39 26.60 17.38 50.14
N LYS A 40 27.64 16.63 50.53
CA LYS A 40 28.14 15.48 49.77
C LYS A 40 26.95 14.60 49.35
N ALA A 41 26.91 14.30 48.05
CA ALA A 41 25.73 13.96 47.28
C ALA A 41 25.07 12.61 47.64
N PRO A 42 23.86 12.59 48.21
CA PRO A 42 22.97 11.42 48.11
C PRO A 42 22.44 11.18 46.69
N ASP A 43 22.76 12.07 45.74
CA ASP A 43 22.34 11.99 44.35
C ASP A 43 23.24 11.09 43.49
N GLU A 44 24.47 10.80 43.90
CA GLU A 44 25.37 9.97 43.09
C GLU A 44 24.92 8.51 43.05
N ALA A 45 24.58 7.93 44.21
CA ALA A 45 24.01 6.59 44.30
C ALA A 45 22.67 6.46 43.54
N LYS A 46 21.84 7.51 43.55
CA LYS A 46 20.58 7.53 42.78
C LYS A 46 20.82 7.61 41.28
N ARG A 47 21.83 8.38 40.84
CA ARG A 47 22.24 8.47 39.43
C ARG A 47 22.81 7.14 38.94
N GLU A 48 23.61 6.47 39.75
CA GLU A 48 24.17 5.15 39.42
C GLU A 48 23.05 4.09 39.31
N ALA A 49 22.13 4.04 40.28
CA ALA A 49 20.97 3.16 40.22
C ALA A 49 20.05 3.45 39.02
N ALA A 50 19.88 4.73 38.65
CA ALA A 50 19.12 5.10 37.45
C ALA A 50 19.85 4.66 36.16
N ALA A 51 21.17 4.82 36.10
CA ALA A 51 21.98 4.36 34.98
C ALA A 51 21.93 2.84 34.83
N GLU A 52 21.93 2.09 35.93
CA GLU A 52 21.81 0.63 35.90
C GLU A 52 20.44 0.17 35.36
N ARG A 53 19.34 0.81 35.78
CA ARG A 53 18.00 0.53 35.24
C ARG A 53 17.89 0.80 33.74
N ILE A 54 18.55 1.85 33.25
CA ILE A 54 18.59 2.15 31.81
C ILE A 54 19.32 1.01 31.07
N ARG A 55 20.49 0.59 31.55
CA ARG A 55 21.25 -0.53 30.93
C ARG A 55 20.50 -1.85 30.97
N GLU A 56 19.73 -2.11 32.04
CA GLU A 56 18.86 -3.28 32.11
C GLU A 56 17.72 -3.18 31.10
N SER A 57 17.08 -2.01 30.97
CA SER A 57 16.02 -1.81 29.98
C SER A 57 16.52 -1.97 28.54
N GLU A 58 17.74 -1.50 28.23
CA GLU A 58 18.38 -1.69 26.92
C GLU A 58 18.65 -3.16 26.63
N ARG A 59 19.17 -3.92 27.60
CA ARG A 59 19.35 -5.39 27.45
C ARG A 59 18.04 -6.10 27.16
N THR A 60 16.97 -5.78 27.89
CA THR A 60 15.64 -6.38 27.63
C THR A 60 15.07 -5.96 26.28
N ALA A 61 15.35 -4.75 25.79
CA ALA A 61 14.92 -4.28 24.48
C ALA A 61 15.63 -5.05 23.37
N ASP A 62 16.94 -5.26 23.49
CA ASP A 62 17.74 -6.02 22.53
C ASP A 62 17.30 -7.50 22.46
N GLU A 63 17.02 -8.11 23.61
CA GLU A 63 16.47 -9.48 23.67
C GLU A 63 15.10 -9.58 22.97
N ARG A 64 14.22 -8.58 23.16
CA ARG A 64 12.92 -8.52 22.47
C ARG A 64 13.07 -8.35 20.96
N ILE A 65 14.03 -7.54 20.51
CA ILE A 65 14.32 -7.35 19.09
C ILE A 65 14.85 -8.66 18.48
N LYS A 66 15.78 -9.33 19.17
CA LYS A 66 16.31 -10.64 18.76
C LYS A 66 15.19 -11.68 18.64
N ALA A 67 14.34 -11.82 19.65
CA ALA A 67 13.19 -12.72 19.63
C ALA A 67 12.21 -12.42 18.49
N ARG A 68 11.97 -11.13 18.18
CA ARG A 68 11.12 -10.72 17.04
C ARG A 68 11.74 -11.13 15.70
N ASN A 69 13.05 -11.00 15.55
CA ASN A 69 13.76 -11.38 14.32
C ASN A 69 13.78 -12.90 14.12
N GLU A 70 13.99 -13.66 15.19
CA GLU A 70 13.91 -15.13 15.17
C GLU A 70 12.49 -15.61 14.82
N ALA A 71 11.46 -15.00 15.40
CA ALA A 71 10.06 -15.28 15.05
C ALA A 71 9.74 -14.96 13.57
N PHE A 72 10.33 -13.88 13.03
CA PHE A 72 10.17 -13.55 11.62
C PHE A 72 10.87 -14.57 10.70
N ALA A 73 12.08 -15.00 11.05
CA ALA A 73 12.80 -16.05 10.34
C ALA A 73 12.03 -17.38 10.33
N ALA A 74 11.51 -17.80 11.49
CA ALA A 74 10.67 -19.00 11.60
C ALA A 74 9.42 -18.93 10.69
N ARG A 75 8.76 -17.76 10.62
CA ARG A 75 7.62 -17.56 9.71
C ARG A 75 8.02 -17.62 8.23
N GLN A 76 9.25 -17.22 7.88
CA GLN A 76 9.73 -17.36 6.51
C GLN A 76 9.96 -18.82 6.14
N GLU A 77 10.55 -19.62 7.03
CA GLU A 77 10.74 -21.05 6.79
C GLU A 77 9.40 -21.77 6.64
N LEU A 78 8.43 -21.51 7.53
CA LEU A 78 7.08 -22.07 7.38
C LEU A 78 6.43 -21.71 6.04
N ARG A 79 6.63 -20.47 5.55
CA ARG A 79 6.12 -20.05 4.23
C ARG A 79 6.83 -20.74 3.08
N LYS A 80 8.11 -21.11 3.22
CA LYS A 80 8.84 -21.89 2.20
C LYS A 80 8.31 -23.32 2.16
N GLU A 81 8.13 -23.94 3.32
CA GLU A 81 7.54 -25.28 3.43
C GLU A 81 6.13 -25.34 2.83
N GLN A 82 5.27 -24.37 3.15
CA GLN A 82 3.92 -24.30 2.57
C GLN A 82 3.92 -24.12 1.05
N ARG A 83 4.92 -23.41 0.48
CA ARG A 83 5.08 -23.32 -0.97
C ARG A 83 5.52 -24.65 -1.56
N ALA A 84 6.50 -25.31 -0.95
CA ALA A 84 6.98 -26.62 -1.39
C ALA A 84 5.85 -27.67 -1.40
N VAL A 85 5.00 -27.69 -0.36
CA VAL A 85 3.82 -28.57 -0.30
C VAL A 85 2.85 -28.26 -1.44
N ARG A 86 2.53 -26.98 -1.66
CA ARG A 86 1.62 -26.57 -2.74
C ARG A 86 2.15 -26.91 -4.12
N ASP A 87 3.45 -26.71 -4.35
CA ASP A 87 4.09 -27.01 -5.62
C ASP A 87 4.11 -28.54 -5.88
N ALA A 88 4.32 -29.35 -4.83
CA ALA A 88 4.23 -30.80 -4.93
C ALA A 88 2.79 -31.29 -5.21
N GLU A 89 1.78 -30.65 -4.62
CA GLU A 89 0.37 -30.93 -4.90
C GLU A 89 0.01 -30.60 -6.35
N LEU A 90 0.44 -29.44 -6.85
CA LEU A 90 0.23 -29.04 -8.24
C LEU A 90 0.90 -30.02 -9.23
N ASP A 91 2.10 -30.51 -8.92
CA ASP A 91 2.78 -31.51 -9.73
C ASP A 91 2.01 -32.85 -9.78
N ARG A 92 1.44 -33.28 -8.64
CA ARG A 92 0.55 -34.46 -8.60
C ARG A 92 -0.70 -34.24 -9.48
N GLU A 93 -1.37 -33.09 -9.38
CA GLU A 93 -2.53 -32.78 -10.22
C GLU A 93 -2.17 -32.74 -11.72
N LEU A 94 -1.01 -32.19 -12.07
CA LEU A 94 -0.55 -32.15 -13.47
C LEU A 94 -0.27 -33.56 -14.01
N LYS A 95 0.33 -34.43 -13.20
CA LYS A 95 0.53 -35.85 -13.55
C LYS A 95 -0.79 -36.58 -13.75
N GLU A 96 -1.77 -36.39 -12.87
CA GLU A 96 -3.11 -36.97 -13.01
C GLU A 96 -3.85 -36.45 -14.26
N ARG A 97 -3.72 -35.16 -14.57
CA ARG A 97 -4.28 -34.60 -15.81
C ARG A 97 -3.57 -35.16 -17.05
N ALA A 98 -2.26 -35.38 -17.00
CA ALA A 98 -1.50 -35.96 -18.10
C ALA A 98 -1.91 -37.42 -18.37
N THR A 99 -2.04 -38.24 -17.32
CA THR A 99 -2.50 -39.63 -17.45
C THR A 99 -3.95 -39.70 -17.94
N ALA A 100 -4.83 -38.83 -17.44
CA ALA A 100 -6.21 -38.75 -17.92
C ALA A 100 -6.30 -38.34 -19.41
N ARG A 101 -5.41 -37.45 -19.88
CA ARG A 101 -5.33 -37.09 -21.31
C ARG A 101 -4.83 -38.27 -22.15
N ALA A 102 -3.80 -38.98 -21.69
CA ALA A 102 -3.27 -40.17 -22.37
C ALA A 102 -4.32 -41.30 -22.47
N ALA A 103 -5.12 -41.52 -21.41
CA ALA A 103 -6.21 -42.48 -21.44
C ALA A 103 -7.30 -42.10 -22.47
N ARG A 104 -7.62 -40.80 -22.58
CA ARG A 104 -8.58 -40.29 -23.58
C ARG A 104 -8.07 -40.40 -25.01
N SER A 105 -6.77 -40.23 -25.26
CA SER A 105 -6.19 -40.43 -26.60
C SER A 105 -6.20 -41.90 -26.99
N ALA A 106 -5.79 -42.81 -26.09
CA ALA A 106 -5.83 -44.25 -26.33
C ALA A 106 -7.27 -44.75 -26.61
N ALA A 107 -8.27 -44.24 -25.88
CA ALA A 107 -9.67 -44.58 -26.13
C ALA A 107 -10.20 -44.07 -27.49
N ARG A 108 -9.60 -43.00 -28.06
CA ARG A 108 -9.94 -42.53 -29.41
C ARG A 108 -9.31 -43.40 -30.49
N GLU A 109 -8.08 -43.87 -30.30
CA GLU A 109 -7.39 -44.74 -31.26
C GLU A 109 -8.00 -46.15 -31.33
N GLY A 110 -8.55 -46.66 -30.22
CA GLY A 110 -9.28 -47.93 -30.20
C GLY A 110 -10.67 -47.89 -30.86
N ARG A 111 -11.19 -46.71 -31.24
CA ARG A 111 -12.42 -46.60 -32.02
C ARG A 111 -12.07 -46.84 -33.49
N VAL A 112 -12.21 -48.09 -33.92
CA VAL A 112 -12.07 -48.54 -35.32
C VAL A 112 -12.72 -47.50 -36.25
N PRO A 113 -12.03 -47.02 -37.29
CA PRO A 113 -12.63 -46.10 -38.25
C PRO A 113 -13.88 -46.77 -38.82
N ALA A 114 -15.04 -46.16 -38.59
CA ALA A 114 -16.28 -46.51 -39.25
C ALA A 114 -16.12 -46.14 -40.73
N GLY A 115 -15.56 -47.08 -41.50
CA GLY A 115 -15.11 -46.87 -42.86
C GLY A 115 -14.59 -48.15 -43.49
N GLU A 116 -15.26 -49.27 -43.25
CA GLU A 116 -15.29 -50.36 -44.21
C GLU A 116 -16.72 -50.37 -44.75
N GLU A 117 -16.90 -49.64 -45.85
CA GLU A 117 -18.14 -49.59 -46.61
C GLU A 117 -18.48 -51.03 -47.02
N ILE A 118 -19.52 -51.60 -46.41
CA ILE A 118 -20.14 -52.82 -46.94
C ILE A 118 -20.77 -52.42 -48.28
N PRO A 119 -20.28 -52.94 -49.42
CA PRO A 119 -20.84 -52.59 -50.71
C PRO A 119 -22.18 -53.34 -50.87
N GLY A 120 -23.25 -52.57 -50.97
CA GLY A 120 -24.48 -53.00 -51.64
C GLY A 120 -25.60 -53.48 -50.75
N THR A 121 -26.47 -52.54 -50.35
CA THR A 121 -27.92 -52.74 -50.48
C THR A 121 -28.56 -51.44 -50.93
N ARG A 122 -29.02 -51.46 -52.17
CA ARG A 122 -29.81 -50.44 -52.86
C ARG A 122 -31.24 -50.40 -52.30
N GLU A 123 -31.79 -49.19 -52.27
CA GLU A 123 -33.20 -48.84 -52.53
C GLU A 123 -34.30 -49.57 -51.74
N ALA A 124 -34.95 -48.85 -50.82
CA ALA A 124 -36.39 -48.57 -50.93
C ALA A 124 -36.85 -47.55 -49.87
N ASP A 125 -37.47 -46.49 -50.38
CA ASP A 125 -38.64 -45.78 -49.85
C ASP A 125 -38.55 -45.00 -48.53
N ALA A 126 -38.59 -43.68 -48.73
CA ALA A 126 -39.09 -42.70 -47.80
C ALA A 126 -40.56 -42.95 -47.43
N PRO A 127 -40.98 -42.51 -46.24
CA PRO A 127 -42.19 -41.69 -46.21
C PRO A 127 -41.99 -40.40 -45.42
N GLN A 128 -42.46 -39.31 -46.04
CA GLN A 128 -42.89 -38.11 -45.33
C GLN A 128 -44.14 -38.44 -44.51
N ALA A 129 -44.10 -38.22 -43.20
CA ALA A 129 -45.28 -37.90 -42.42
C ALA A 129 -44.85 -37.19 -41.13
N GLY A 130 -45.43 -36.02 -40.90
CA GLY A 130 -45.26 -35.26 -39.66
C GLY A 130 -46.03 -35.85 -38.49
N GLY A 131 -45.88 -35.19 -37.35
CA GLY A 131 -46.80 -35.32 -36.22
C GLY A 131 -46.14 -35.73 -34.92
N GLY A 132 -45.89 -34.73 -34.07
CA GLY A 132 -46.41 -34.74 -32.69
C GLY A 132 -45.69 -35.57 -31.62
N ALA A 133 -45.66 -34.94 -30.44
CA ALA A 133 -45.53 -35.54 -29.11
C ALA A 133 -44.13 -36.00 -28.67
N SER A 134 -43.56 -35.14 -27.81
CA SER A 134 -43.28 -35.48 -26.40
C SER A 134 -43.02 -36.95 -26.11
N LEU A 135 -41.76 -37.29 -25.83
CA LEU A 135 -41.40 -38.25 -24.80
C LEU A 135 -39.97 -37.98 -24.35
N ALA A 136 -39.84 -37.84 -23.04
CA ALA A 136 -38.63 -37.55 -22.31
C ALA A 136 -37.57 -38.65 -22.52
N ALA A 137 -36.54 -38.35 -23.31
CA ALA A 137 -35.28 -39.09 -23.24
C ALA A 137 -34.45 -38.52 -22.09
N SER A 138 -34.77 -39.04 -20.90
CA SER A 138 -33.97 -38.94 -19.69
C SER A 138 -32.53 -39.38 -19.99
N VAL A 139 -31.67 -38.41 -20.27
CA VAL A 139 -30.23 -38.60 -20.31
C VAL A 139 -29.81 -38.92 -18.89
N ARG A 140 -29.63 -40.22 -18.64
CA ARG A 140 -29.09 -40.80 -17.42
C ARG A 140 -27.67 -40.27 -17.22
N GLN A 141 -27.53 -39.20 -16.45
CA GLN A 141 -26.25 -38.80 -15.88
C GLN A 141 -25.79 -39.95 -14.95
N PRO A 142 -24.56 -40.46 -15.09
CA PRO A 142 -24.00 -41.33 -14.08
C PRO A 142 -23.81 -40.50 -12.81
N ASN A 143 -24.56 -40.85 -11.76
CA ASN A 143 -24.31 -40.41 -10.39
C ASN A 143 -22.93 -40.93 -9.98
N GLY A 144 -21.92 -40.08 -10.15
CA GLY A 144 -20.63 -40.21 -9.51
C GLY A 144 -20.74 -39.67 -8.09
N GLU A 145 -21.08 -40.55 -7.16
CA GLU A 145 -20.73 -40.39 -5.76
C GLU A 145 -19.22 -40.19 -5.65
N SER A 146 -18.82 -39.00 -5.18
CA SER A 146 -17.50 -38.75 -4.65
C SER A 146 -17.66 -37.70 -3.57
N GLY A 147 -18.06 -38.18 -2.40
CA GLY A 147 -17.83 -37.47 -1.17
C GLY A 147 -16.34 -37.36 -0.95
N VAL A 148 -15.83 -36.12 -0.92
CA VAL A 148 -14.59 -35.77 -0.25
C VAL A 148 -14.80 -34.38 0.38
N LEU A 149 -15.18 -34.41 1.65
CA LEU A 149 -14.63 -33.56 2.73
C LEU A 149 -14.10 -32.19 2.28
N SER A 150 -15.01 -31.23 2.12
CA SER A 150 -14.66 -29.80 2.19
C SER A 150 -14.87 -29.34 3.63
N ASP A 151 -13.90 -29.73 4.46
CA ASP A 151 -13.76 -29.33 5.85
C ASP A 151 -13.23 -27.89 5.93
N LYS A 152 -13.84 -27.10 6.82
CA LYS A 152 -13.33 -25.84 7.40
C LYS A 152 -13.14 -24.63 6.48
N GLN A 153 -14.26 -23.99 6.15
CA GLN A 153 -14.30 -22.54 6.32
C GLN A 153 -15.38 -22.22 7.35
N GLY A 154 -14.90 -22.04 8.58
CA GLY A 154 -15.69 -21.49 9.67
C GLY A 154 -16.14 -20.10 9.29
N ASP A 155 -17.35 -20.05 8.74
CA ASP A 155 -18.25 -18.93 8.87
C ASP A 155 -18.53 -18.81 10.38
N GLN A 156 -17.56 -18.23 11.10
CA GLN A 156 -17.84 -17.66 12.40
C GLN A 156 -18.86 -16.58 12.12
N ARG A 157 -20.11 -16.98 12.26
CA ARG A 157 -21.26 -16.15 12.56
C ARG A 157 -20.88 -15.38 13.81
N MET A 158 -20.07 -14.34 13.63
CA MET A 158 -19.80 -13.30 14.60
C MET A 158 -21.17 -12.69 14.81
N SER A 159 -21.91 -13.25 15.76
CA SER A 159 -23.11 -12.66 16.32
C SER A 159 -22.73 -11.23 16.63
N SER A 160 -23.17 -10.33 15.75
CA SER A 160 -22.82 -8.93 15.75
C SER A 160 -23.52 -8.32 16.94
N GLU A 161 -22.89 -8.44 18.11
CA GLU A 161 -23.34 -7.80 19.31
C GLU A 161 -23.39 -6.30 19.01
N THR A 162 -24.59 -5.74 19.04
CA THR A 162 -24.83 -4.31 18.82
C THR A 162 -24.94 -3.63 20.16
N LYS A 163 -24.36 -2.43 20.26
CA LYS A 163 -24.51 -1.54 21.42
C LYS A 163 -25.16 -0.23 20.96
N ARG A 164 -25.77 0.53 21.85
CA ARG A 164 -26.33 1.86 21.50
C ARG A 164 -25.27 2.95 21.63
N CYS A 165 -25.25 3.88 20.68
CA CYS A 165 -24.38 5.04 20.73
C CYS A 165 -24.75 5.95 21.92
N PRO A 166 -23.82 6.32 22.83
CA PRO A 166 -24.11 7.19 23.97
C PRO A 166 -24.47 8.63 23.56
N PHE A 167 -24.20 9.03 22.32
CA PHE A 167 -24.48 10.39 21.82
C PHE A 167 -25.82 10.50 21.08
N CYS A 168 -26.24 9.48 20.32
CA CYS A 168 -27.45 9.56 19.49
C CYS A 168 -28.43 8.39 19.66
N ALA A 169 -28.16 7.45 20.58
CA ALA A 169 -29.00 6.30 20.92
C ALA A 169 -29.31 5.29 19.79
N GLU A 170 -28.75 5.47 18.59
CA GLU A 170 -28.84 4.51 17.48
C GLU A 170 -27.96 3.27 17.70
N GLU A 171 -28.36 2.14 17.12
CA GLU A 171 -27.69 0.85 17.26
C GLU A 171 -26.45 0.78 16.36
N ILE A 172 -25.31 0.44 16.96
CA ILE A 172 -24.00 0.36 16.31
C ILE A 172 -23.34 -0.98 16.62
N LEU A 173 -22.44 -1.44 15.75
CA LEU A 173 -21.66 -2.67 16.01
C LEU A 173 -20.79 -2.48 17.25
N ALA A 174 -20.66 -3.49 18.11
CA ALA A 174 -19.84 -3.42 19.33
C ALA A 174 -18.37 -3.03 19.04
N ALA A 175 -17.85 -3.46 17.90
CA ALA A 175 -16.50 -3.15 17.42
C ALA A 175 -16.35 -1.77 16.74
N ALA A 176 -17.43 -0.98 16.60
CA ALA A 176 -17.36 0.33 15.98
C ALA A 176 -16.61 1.33 16.88
N LEU A 177 -15.61 1.99 16.31
CA LEU A 177 -14.87 3.11 16.94
C LEU A 177 -15.57 4.46 16.73
N LYS A 178 -16.39 4.57 15.68
CA LYS A 178 -17.16 5.78 15.33
C LYS A 178 -18.60 5.43 15.02
N CYS A 179 -19.54 6.24 15.51
CA CYS A 179 -20.95 6.09 15.16
C CYS A 179 -21.22 6.55 13.72
N LYS A 180 -21.94 5.75 12.92
CA LYS A 180 -22.32 6.12 11.54
C LYS A 180 -23.28 7.31 11.48
N HIS A 181 -24.05 7.53 12.53
CA HIS A 181 -25.15 8.50 12.56
C HIS A 181 -24.65 9.89 13.00
N CYS A 182 -24.05 9.98 14.20
CA CYS A 182 -23.58 11.25 14.76
C CYS A 182 -22.09 11.55 14.49
N LYS A 183 -21.32 10.58 13.96
CA LYS A 183 -19.87 10.68 13.67
C LYS A 183 -18.96 10.95 14.88
N SER A 184 -19.50 10.94 16.10
CA SER A 184 -18.72 11.05 17.34
C SER A 184 -17.84 9.82 17.55
N ASP A 185 -16.62 10.05 18.05
CA ASP A 185 -15.70 9.01 18.49
C ASP A 185 -16.25 8.34 19.75
N LEU A 186 -16.32 7.01 19.73
CA LEU A 186 -16.74 6.23 20.89
C LEU A 186 -15.49 5.95 21.72
N PRO A 187 -15.53 6.14 23.05
CA PRO A 187 -14.41 5.73 23.89
C PRO A 187 -14.19 4.24 23.65
N ALA A 188 -12.96 3.88 23.26
CA ALA A 188 -12.58 2.49 23.12
C ALA A 188 -12.69 1.88 24.51
N VAL A 189 -13.81 1.23 24.79
CA VAL A 189 -13.97 0.43 25.99
C VAL A 189 -12.97 -0.70 25.81
N ALA A 190 -11.77 -0.50 26.35
CA ALA A 190 -10.70 -1.50 26.34
C ALA A 190 -11.35 -2.80 26.79
N ALA A 191 -11.37 -3.79 25.91
CA ALA A 191 -12.09 -5.04 26.08
C ALA A 191 -11.75 -5.61 27.46
N ALA A 192 -12.66 -5.37 28.42
CA ALA A 192 -12.46 -5.75 29.79
C ALA A 192 -12.63 -7.26 29.86
N VAL A 193 -11.52 -7.88 30.25
CA VAL A 193 -11.40 -9.24 30.76
C VAL A 193 -12.57 -9.56 31.71
N ALA A 194 -13.06 -10.81 31.60
CA ALA A 194 -13.86 -11.64 32.52
C ALA A 194 -14.47 -11.02 33.82
N PRO A 195 -15.66 -11.50 34.27
CA PRO A 195 -16.51 -10.77 35.21
C PRO A 195 -15.92 -10.75 36.62
N ALA A 196 -15.71 -9.54 37.14
CA ALA A 196 -15.55 -9.31 38.58
C ALA A 196 -16.54 -8.22 39.01
N THR A 197 -17.33 -8.60 40.00
CA THR A 197 -18.30 -7.83 40.77
C THR A 197 -17.70 -6.58 41.43
N GLY A 198 -18.51 -5.52 41.54
CA GLY A 198 -18.42 -4.58 42.67
C GLY A 198 -18.18 -3.10 42.35
N ASN A 199 -19.29 -2.35 42.30
CA ASN A 199 -19.56 -1.01 42.85
C ASN A 199 -18.68 0.24 42.56
N ALA A 200 -19.44 1.33 42.34
CA ALA A 200 -19.22 2.72 42.74
C ALA A 200 -18.56 3.70 41.75
N ALA A 201 -19.40 4.59 41.21
CA ALA A 201 -19.10 5.94 40.70
C ALA A 201 -18.96 6.95 41.88
N PRO A 202 -18.77 8.29 41.70
CA PRO A 202 -18.68 9.11 40.47
C PRO A 202 -17.59 10.24 40.49
N GLY A 203 -17.47 11.02 39.40
CA GLY A 203 -16.76 12.31 39.42
C GLY A 203 -16.58 13.01 38.07
N ASN A 204 -17.22 14.18 37.91
CA ASN A 204 -17.42 15.02 36.71
C ASN A 204 -16.20 15.82 36.20
N GLN A 205 -16.29 16.26 34.92
CA GLN A 205 -16.15 17.65 34.37
C GLN A 205 -15.48 17.61 32.97
N ALA A 206 -16.09 17.99 31.84
CA ALA A 206 -16.70 19.26 31.36
C ALA A 206 -15.72 20.18 30.60
N THR A 207 -16.25 20.82 29.53
CA THR A 207 -15.71 21.92 28.67
C THR A 207 -14.83 21.50 27.48
N SER A 208 -14.81 22.16 26.31
CA SER A 208 -15.71 22.96 25.45
C SER A 208 -14.80 23.49 24.32
N GLY A 209 -15.27 23.67 23.08
CA GLY A 209 -14.55 24.54 22.13
C GLY A 209 -14.74 24.26 20.64
N SER A 210 -15.68 24.99 20.04
CA SER A 210 -15.99 25.15 18.61
C SER A 210 -14.89 25.82 17.79
N CYS A 211 -14.85 25.58 16.46
CA CYS A 211 -15.08 26.62 15.43
C CYS A 211 -14.97 26.04 14.00
N SER A 212 -16.07 26.19 13.25
CA SER A 212 -16.16 25.95 11.80
C SER A 212 -15.57 27.13 11.03
N LEU A 213 -14.90 26.87 9.90
CA LEU A 213 -14.75 27.89 8.86
C LEU A 213 -14.66 27.28 7.46
N VAL A 214 -15.52 27.82 6.61
CA VAL A 214 -15.79 27.52 5.21
C VAL A 214 -14.75 28.19 4.33
N VAL A 215 -14.15 27.47 3.37
CA VAL A 215 -13.63 28.09 2.14
C VAL A 215 -13.89 27.15 0.96
N ALA A 216 -14.68 27.67 0.02
CA ALA A 216 -14.94 27.11 -1.29
C ALA A 216 -13.98 27.70 -2.34
N GLY A 217 -13.64 26.90 -3.35
CA GLY A 217 -13.34 27.34 -4.72
C GLY A 217 -11.88 27.59 -5.09
N ILE A 218 -11.35 26.80 -6.04
CA ILE A 218 -11.04 27.20 -7.44
C ILE A 218 -10.29 26.05 -8.18
N ALA A 219 -10.57 25.97 -9.48
CA ALA A 219 -9.82 25.35 -10.58
C ALA A 219 -10.14 23.89 -10.96
N ALA A 220 -11.25 23.77 -11.70
CA ALA A 220 -11.36 22.93 -12.88
C ALA A 220 -10.31 23.32 -13.95
N ALA A 221 -9.75 22.33 -14.65
CA ALA A 221 -9.23 22.47 -16.01
C ALA A 221 -9.30 21.13 -16.74
N ALA A 222 -9.75 21.19 -17.99
CA ALA A 222 -9.72 20.16 -19.04
C ALA A 222 -10.86 19.12 -19.08
N ALA A 223 -12.02 19.54 -19.59
CA ALA A 223 -12.75 18.73 -20.57
C ALA A 223 -13.44 19.70 -21.55
N GLY A 224 -12.86 19.78 -22.75
CA GLY A 224 -13.36 20.58 -23.85
C GLY A 224 -14.58 19.93 -24.52
N GLU A 225 -15.48 20.84 -24.85
CA GLU A 225 -16.54 20.89 -25.85
C GLU A 225 -16.61 19.80 -26.94
N GLY A 226 -17.85 19.37 -27.18
CA GLY A 226 -18.31 18.60 -28.34
C GLY A 226 -19.84 18.62 -28.37
N ASP A 227 -20.38 19.76 -28.79
CA ASP A 227 -21.81 20.09 -28.93
C ASP A 227 -22.38 19.54 -30.24
N ALA A 228 -23.56 18.89 -30.18
CA ALA A 228 -24.47 18.67 -31.31
C ALA A 228 -25.88 18.25 -30.81
N GLY A 229 -26.75 19.25 -30.66
CA GLY A 229 -28.22 19.29 -30.84
C GLY A 229 -29.11 18.03 -30.81
N ILE A 230 -30.01 17.98 -29.80
CA ILE A 230 -31.52 17.95 -29.82
C ILE A 230 -32.21 17.13 -30.96
N PRO A 231 -33.20 16.22 -30.71
CA PRO A 231 -34.44 16.53 -29.97
C PRO A 231 -35.01 15.51 -28.98
N VAL A 232 -35.78 16.07 -28.05
CA VAL A 232 -36.75 15.42 -27.17
C VAL A 232 -38.05 15.17 -27.95
N SER A 233 -38.46 13.91 -28.06
CA SER A 233 -39.86 13.51 -28.20
C SER A 233 -40.03 12.05 -27.80
N GLY A 234 -41.11 11.78 -27.06
CA GLY A 234 -41.35 10.52 -26.36
C GLY A 234 -41.82 9.35 -27.24
N GLY A 235 -41.97 8.20 -26.58
CA GLY A 235 -42.54 7.00 -27.17
C GLY A 235 -42.19 5.78 -26.32
N THR A 236 -43.16 5.32 -25.54
CA THR A 236 -43.16 4.03 -24.86
C THR A 236 -43.27 2.88 -25.87
N GLU A 237 -42.78 1.70 -25.44
CA GLU A 237 -43.05 0.35 -25.96
C GLU A 237 -42.11 -0.19 -27.06
N GLY A 238 -41.47 -1.34 -26.74
CA GLY A 238 -41.09 -2.36 -27.72
C GLY A 238 -39.60 -2.63 -27.89
N LEU A 239 -39.26 -3.93 -27.83
CA LEU A 239 -38.04 -4.60 -28.34
C LEU A 239 -36.80 -4.63 -27.43
N ALA A 240 -36.82 -5.58 -26.50
CA ALA A 240 -35.63 -6.20 -25.93
C ALA A 240 -35.12 -7.32 -26.86
N ALA A 241 -34.12 -7.04 -27.70
CA ALA A 241 -33.26 -8.07 -28.31
C ALA A 241 -31.95 -7.47 -28.84
N GLY A 242 -30.83 -7.92 -28.28
CA GLY A 242 -29.53 -7.98 -28.99
C GLY A 242 -28.58 -6.79 -28.88
N SER A 243 -27.82 -6.70 -27.78
CA SER A 243 -26.51 -6.01 -27.78
C SER A 243 -25.53 -6.58 -26.74
N VAL A 244 -25.50 -7.92 -26.61
CA VAL A 244 -24.44 -8.63 -25.87
C VAL A 244 -23.33 -8.95 -26.86
N GLY A 245 -22.32 -8.07 -26.98
CA GLY A 245 -21.21 -8.34 -27.89
C GLY A 245 -19.97 -7.47 -27.74
N LYS A 246 -20.08 -6.23 -27.22
CA LYS A 246 -18.91 -5.33 -27.05
C LYS A 246 -18.23 -5.41 -25.69
N GLY A 247 -18.89 -6.02 -24.69
CA GLY A 247 -18.35 -6.11 -23.32
C GLY A 247 -17.24 -7.16 -23.15
N GLU A 248 -17.31 -8.28 -23.86
CA GLU A 248 -16.31 -9.35 -23.73
C GLU A 248 -14.97 -8.99 -24.40
N GLU A 249 -15.01 -8.26 -25.51
CA GLU A 249 -13.79 -7.82 -26.20
C GLU A 249 -13.02 -6.78 -25.38
N GLN A 250 -13.73 -5.84 -24.75
CA GLN A 250 -13.12 -4.89 -23.81
C GLN A 250 -12.58 -5.59 -22.55
N ALA A 251 -13.29 -6.59 -22.02
CA ALA A 251 -12.81 -7.38 -20.89
C ALA A 251 -11.60 -8.28 -21.25
N ALA A 252 -11.50 -8.75 -22.49
CA ALA A 252 -10.34 -9.49 -22.99
C ALA A 252 -9.11 -8.58 -23.12
N TRP A 253 -9.29 -7.36 -23.60
CA TRP A 253 -8.21 -6.36 -23.69
C TRP A 253 -7.69 -5.95 -22.30
N VAL A 254 -8.59 -5.71 -21.33
CA VAL A 254 -8.20 -5.38 -19.95
C VAL A 254 -7.45 -6.54 -19.27
N ARG A 255 -7.87 -7.80 -19.49
CA ARG A 255 -7.19 -8.99 -18.96
C ARG A 255 -5.81 -9.22 -19.60
N THR A 256 -5.66 -8.88 -20.88
CA THR A 256 -4.38 -8.99 -21.59
C THR A 256 -3.43 -7.87 -21.16
N ALA A 257 -3.92 -6.62 -21.09
CA ALA A 257 -3.16 -5.47 -20.61
C ALA A 257 -2.67 -5.66 -19.17
N THR A 258 -3.51 -6.19 -18.26
CA THR A 258 -3.11 -6.47 -16.86
C THR A 258 -2.10 -7.61 -16.74
N ARG A 259 -2.13 -8.63 -17.61
CA ARG A 259 -1.08 -9.68 -17.66
C ARG A 259 0.26 -9.12 -18.14
N THR A 260 0.26 -8.25 -19.14
CA THR A 260 1.48 -7.60 -19.64
C THR A 260 2.05 -6.64 -18.60
N TYR A 261 1.21 -5.84 -17.95
CA TYR A 261 1.62 -4.93 -16.87
C TYR A 261 2.22 -5.68 -15.67
N ARG A 262 1.68 -6.87 -15.36
CA ARG A 262 2.20 -7.73 -14.28
C ARG A 262 3.56 -8.35 -14.61
N LYS A 263 3.80 -8.73 -15.88
CA LYS A 263 5.11 -9.23 -16.33
C LYS A 263 6.19 -8.14 -16.29
N ILE A 264 5.84 -6.91 -16.67
CA ILE A 264 6.77 -5.76 -16.58
C ILE A 264 7.14 -5.47 -15.12
N ARG A 265 6.17 -5.60 -14.20
CA ARG A 265 6.42 -5.43 -12.75
C ARG A 265 7.35 -6.51 -12.14
N VAL A 266 7.40 -7.70 -12.72
CA VAL A 266 8.28 -8.81 -12.25
C VAL A 266 9.72 -8.63 -12.73
N ALA A 267 9.97 -7.82 -13.76
CA ALA A 267 11.32 -7.50 -14.23
C ALA A 267 12.00 -6.36 -13.43
N GLY A 268 11.35 -5.78 -12.41
CA GLY A 268 11.94 -4.78 -11.52
C GLY A 268 12.26 -3.42 -12.16
N VAL A 269 12.01 -3.26 -13.45
CA VAL A 269 12.13 -1.98 -14.15
C VAL A 269 10.77 -1.29 -14.05
N ASP A 270 10.66 -0.27 -13.21
CA ASP A 270 9.48 0.58 -13.15
C ASP A 270 9.16 1.05 -14.58
N GLY A 271 7.92 0.86 -15.05
CA GLY A 271 7.54 1.20 -16.43
C GLY A 271 7.88 2.64 -16.83
N PHE A 272 8.03 3.52 -15.84
CA PHE A 272 8.56 4.87 -16.00
C PHE A 272 9.98 4.92 -16.56
N THR A 273 10.90 4.08 -16.06
CA THR A 273 12.30 4.01 -16.53
C THR A 273 12.37 3.54 -17.99
N ALA A 274 11.50 2.60 -18.37
CA ALA A 274 11.40 2.13 -19.75
C ALA A 274 10.91 3.23 -20.70
N VAL A 275 9.92 4.04 -20.26
CA VAL A 275 9.41 5.17 -21.03
C VAL A 275 10.46 6.28 -21.17
N VAL A 276 11.16 6.63 -20.09
CA VAL A 276 12.23 7.65 -20.13
C VAL A 276 13.38 7.19 -21.03
N ALA A 277 13.78 5.92 -20.96
CA ALA A 277 14.79 5.36 -21.84
C ALA A 277 14.35 5.41 -23.31
N ALA A 278 13.10 5.05 -23.61
CA ALA A 278 12.56 5.10 -24.97
C ALA A 278 12.49 6.53 -25.52
N VAL A 279 12.04 7.50 -24.72
CA VAL A 279 11.98 8.92 -25.11
C VAL A 279 13.38 9.49 -25.33
N ALA A 280 14.34 9.18 -24.45
CA ALA A 280 15.74 9.57 -24.63
C ALA A 280 16.32 8.97 -25.93
N TRP A 281 16.00 7.71 -26.23
CA TRP A 281 16.44 7.02 -27.45
C TRP A 281 15.84 7.65 -28.73
N LEU A 282 14.61 8.19 -28.66
CA LEU A 282 13.95 8.84 -29.80
C LEU A 282 14.44 10.27 -30.05
N ILE A 283 14.70 11.05 -29.00
CA ILE A 283 15.12 12.45 -29.12
C ILE A 283 16.60 12.55 -29.54
N PHE A 284 17.43 11.61 -29.09
CA PHE A 284 18.88 11.65 -29.28
C PHE A 284 19.36 11.66 -30.75
N PRO A 285 18.88 10.80 -31.67
CA PRO A 285 19.29 10.85 -33.07
C PRO A 285 18.92 12.19 -33.74
N PHE A 286 17.82 12.81 -33.32
CA PHE A 286 17.39 14.13 -33.83
C PHE A 286 18.33 15.26 -33.39
N THR A 287 18.83 15.22 -32.16
CA THR A 287 19.81 16.21 -31.68
C THR A 287 21.19 16.05 -32.32
N GLN A 288 21.53 14.84 -32.75
CA GLN A 288 22.85 14.50 -33.28
C GLN A 288 22.95 14.71 -34.79
N TYR A 289 21.84 14.60 -35.53
CA TYR A 289 21.83 14.77 -36.99
C TYR A 289 22.34 16.16 -37.44
N ASN A 290 22.25 17.18 -36.59
CA ASN A 290 22.54 18.57 -36.99
C ASN A 290 24.00 19.02 -36.77
N ARG A 291 24.92 18.15 -36.31
CA ARG A 291 26.32 18.54 -35.99
C ARG A 291 27.42 17.63 -36.50
N TYR A 292 27.15 16.67 -37.40
CA TYR A 292 28.19 15.76 -37.87
C TYR A 292 28.89 16.22 -39.15
N THR A 293 30.11 16.73 -38.98
CA THR A 293 31.26 16.14 -39.70
C THR A 293 32.43 15.99 -38.70
N CYS A 294 32.92 14.76 -38.52
CA CYS A 294 34.18 14.37 -37.85
C CYS A 294 34.25 14.08 -36.32
N GLY A 295 33.15 13.86 -35.58
CA GLY A 295 33.21 13.60 -34.12
C GLY A 295 32.58 12.31 -33.56
N GLY A 296 32.06 11.41 -34.39
CA GLY A 296 31.08 10.38 -33.96
C GLY A 296 31.46 9.48 -32.78
N PHE A 297 32.72 9.07 -32.67
CA PHE A 297 33.16 8.15 -31.61
C PHE A 297 33.16 8.77 -30.22
N ARG A 298 33.57 10.05 -30.09
CA ARG A 298 33.55 10.78 -28.81
C ARG A 298 32.13 10.95 -28.30
N THR A 299 31.20 11.28 -29.20
CA THR A 299 29.78 11.41 -28.89
C THR A 299 29.17 10.09 -28.42
N LEU A 300 29.50 8.99 -29.10
CA LEU A 300 29.01 7.66 -28.73
C LEU A 300 29.50 7.25 -27.33
N LEU A 301 30.79 7.46 -27.05
CA LEU A 301 31.36 7.16 -25.72
C LEU A 301 30.72 8.02 -24.62
N ALA A 302 30.54 9.33 -24.86
CA ALA A 302 29.86 10.21 -23.93
C ALA A 302 28.44 9.72 -23.59
N TRP A 303 27.72 9.21 -24.59
CA TRP A 303 26.37 8.66 -24.43
C TRP A 303 26.34 7.35 -23.63
N ILE A 304 27.27 6.44 -23.91
CA ILE A 304 27.40 5.18 -23.14
C ILE A 304 27.72 5.50 -21.68
N VAL A 305 28.66 6.41 -21.44
CA VAL A 305 29.02 6.84 -20.07
C VAL A 305 27.82 7.49 -19.39
N PHE A 306 27.10 8.39 -20.07
CA PHE A 306 25.91 9.04 -19.53
C PHE A 306 24.81 8.04 -19.12
N THR A 307 24.49 7.10 -20.00
CA THR A 307 23.43 6.10 -19.75
C THR A 307 23.79 5.16 -18.60
N VAL A 308 25.04 4.72 -18.53
CA VAL A 308 25.54 3.87 -17.43
C VAL A 308 25.55 4.64 -16.11
N VAL A 309 26.11 5.86 -16.09
CA VAL A 309 26.17 6.70 -14.87
C VAL A 309 24.77 7.03 -14.36
N MET A 310 23.84 7.42 -15.24
CA MET A 310 22.45 7.67 -14.86
C MET A 310 21.77 6.42 -14.28
N SER A 311 21.98 5.25 -14.89
CA SER A 311 21.39 3.99 -14.40
C SER A 311 21.91 3.65 -13.01
N VAL A 312 23.21 3.77 -12.78
CA VAL A 312 23.84 3.53 -11.47
C VAL A 312 23.36 4.55 -10.43
N ALA A 313 23.28 5.83 -10.79
CA ALA A 313 22.80 6.88 -9.89
C ALA A 313 21.36 6.64 -9.42
N VAL A 314 20.47 6.19 -10.31
CA VAL A 314 19.08 5.85 -9.95
C VAL A 314 19.03 4.68 -8.96
N ILE A 315 19.85 3.64 -9.16
CA ILE A 315 19.93 2.50 -8.25
C ILE A 315 20.40 2.95 -6.86
N ILE A 316 21.49 3.73 -6.80
CA ILE A 316 22.06 4.24 -5.54
C ILE A 316 21.02 5.09 -4.80
N VAL A 317 20.36 6.02 -5.48
CA VAL A 317 19.32 6.86 -4.86
C VAL A 317 18.14 6.04 -4.35
N ASN A 318 17.77 4.96 -5.04
CA ASN A 318 16.69 4.09 -4.58
C ASN A 318 17.07 3.34 -3.31
N GLU A 319 18.32 2.87 -3.20
CA GLU A 319 18.83 2.25 -1.97
C GLU A 319 18.96 3.27 -0.83
N ILE A 320 19.45 4.47 -1.10
CA ILE A 320 19.48 5.57 -0.13
C ILE A 320 18.06 5.90 0.36
N ARG A 321 17.07 5.96 -0.54
CA ARG A 321 15.66 6.16 -0.17
C ARG A 321 15.15 5.05 0.75
N LYS A 322 15.51 3.79 0.48
CA LYS A 322 15.12 2.67 1.34
C LYS A 322 15.78 2.77 2.72
N ALA A 323 17.03 3.21 2.77
CA ALA A 323 17.79 3.36 4.01
C ALA A 323 17.32 4.53 4.88
N ILE A 324 16.93 5.66 4.27
CA ILE A 324 16.57 6.88 5.02
C ILE A 324 15.07 6.91 5.38
N LYS A 325 14.24 5.99 4.88
CA LYS A 325 12.78 6.01 5.05
C LYS A 325 12.42 6.20 6.54
N PRO A 326 11.97 7.39 6.97
CA PRO A 326 11.76 7.66 8.39
C PRO A 326 10.52 6.90 8.83
N ASP A 327 10.66 6.01 9.82
CA ASP A 327 9.57 5.17 10.32
C ASP A 327 8.42 5.98 10.96
N ILE A 328 8.66 7.24 11.31
CA ILE A 328 7.67 8.15 11.88
C ILE A 328 7.77 9.50 11.18
N ILE A 329 6.78 9.80 10.33
CA ILE A 329 6.56 11.15 9.82
C ILE A 329 5.46 11.78 10.70
N ILE A 330 5.84 12.69 11.60
CA ILE A 330 4.89 13.49 12.36
C ILE A 330 4.34 14.57 11.41
N THR A 331 3.32 14.22 10.63
CA THR A 331 2.57 15.20 9.84
C THR A 331 1.56 15.91 10.72
N GLY A 332 1.33 17.21 10.52
CA GLY A 332 0.39 18.05 11.29
C GLY A 332 -1.10 17.73 11.13
N GLY A 333 -1.46 16.47 10.86
CA GLY A 333 -2.84 15.98 10.76
C GLY A 333 -3.57 16.33 9.46
N SER A 334 -3.05 17.24 8.63
CA SER A 334 -3.67 17.59 7.35
C SER A 334 -3.33 16.56 6.26
N PHE A 335 -4.36 16.10 5.53
CA PHE A 335 -4.21 15.19 4.38
C PHE A 335 -3.29 15.80 3.29
N SER A 336 -3.31 17.12 3.14
CA SER A 336 -2.44 17.85 2.19
C SER A 336 -0.96 17.70 2.56
N ASP A 337 -0.63 17.74 3.84
CA ASP A 337 0.76 17.56 4.32
C ASP A 337 1.21 16.11 4.15
N MET A 338 0.31 15.15 4.30
CA MET A 338 0.58 13.75 4.05
C MET A 338 0.84 13.47 2.56
N LEU A 339 0.09 14.14 1.66
CA LEU A 339 0.30 14.04 0.21
C LEU A 339 1.60 14.72 -0.20
N LYS A 340 1.86 15.95 0.27
CA LYS A 340 3.10 16.69 -0.01
C LYS A 340 4.33 15.93 0.47
N ALA A 341 4.29 15.36 1.68
CA ALA A 341 5.38 14.54 2.20
C ALA A 341 5.63 13.32 1.31
N ARG A 342 4.56 12.61 0.88
CA ARG A 342 4.70 11.45 -0.01
C ARG A 342 5.21 11.82 -1.40
N VAL A 343 4.70 12.90 -1.98
CA VAL A 343 5.11 13.38 -3.32
C VAL A 343 6.55 13.88 -3.27
N TYR A 344 6.93 14.64 -2.24
CA TYR A 344 8.30 15.12 -2.05
C TYR A 344 9.29 13.95 -1.89
N TRP A 345 8.93 12.95 -1.08
CA TRP A 345 9.75 11.74 -0.93
C TRP A 345 9.79 10.89 -2.20
N ALA A 346 8.73 10.87 -3.01
CA ALA A 346 8.65 10.11 -4.25
C ALA A 346 9.35 10.77 -5.45
N ILE A 347 9.37 12.10 -5.53
CA ILE A 347 9.88 12.85 -6.68
C ILE A 347 11.21 13.54 -6.37
N GLY A 348 11.38 14.08 -5.15
CA GLY A 348 12.51 14.93 -4.77
C GLY A 348 13.89 14.33 -5.05
N PRO A 349 14.21 13.11 -4.56
CA PRO A 349 15.52 12.51 -4.78
C PRO A 349 15.85 12.31 -6.26
N GLN A 350 14.86 11.98 -7.09
CA GLN A 350 15.06 11.74 -8.52
C GLN A 350 15.42 13.04 -9.26
N CYS A 351 14.71 14.14 -8.97
CA CYS A 351 14.98 15.45 -9.55
C CYS A 351 16.37 15.99 -9.18
N ILE A 352 16.82 15.78 -7.94
CA ILE A 352 18.15 16.22 -7.49
C ILE A 352 19.24 15.46 -8.25
N THR A 353 19.13 14.12 -8.39
CA THR A 353 20.10 13.35 -9.19
C THR A 353 20.16 13.81 -10.64
N ILE A 354 19.01 14.06 -11.27
CA ILE A 354 18.98 14.52 -12.65
C ILE A 354 19.69 15.87 -12.78
N GLY A 355 19.47 16.80 -11.85
CA GLY A 355 20.14 18.10 -11.83
C GLY A 355 21.66 17.99 -11.64
N VAL A 356 22.12 17.17 -10.70
CA VAL A 356 23.56 16.96 -10.44
C VAL A 356 24.25 16.31 -11.63
N VAL A 357 23.67 15.25 -12.19
CA VAL A 357 24.28 14.57 -13.35
C VAL A 357 24.28 15.49 -14.56
N TRP A 358 23.22 16.29 -14.78
CA TRP A 358 23.21 17.30 -15.84
C TRP A 358 24.36 18.29 -15.67
N LEU A 359 24.55 18.83 -14.46
CA LEU A 359 25.60 19.82 -14.17
C LEU A 359 27.00 19.25 -14.40
N VAL A 360 27.26 18.01 -13.94
CA VAL A 360 28.54 17.32 -14.18
C VAL A 360 28.78 17.08 -15.67
N VAL A 361 27.75 16.68 -16.40
CA VAL A 361 27.87 16.40 -17.84
C VAL A 361 28.09 17.69 -18.62
N SER A 362 27.43 18.80 -18.24
CA SER A 362 27.69 20.10 -18.87
C SER A 362 29.11 20.59 -18.61
N GLU A 363 29.68 20.37 -17.43
CA GLU A 363 31.06 20.80 -17.13
C GLU A 363 32.11 19.95 -17.86
N VAL A 364 31.88 18.65 -18.01
CA VAL A 364 32.83 17.72 -18.65
C VAL A 364 32.83 17.86 -20.18
N PHE A 365 31.70 18.27 -20.77
CA PHE A 365 31.52 18.27 -22.24
C PHE A 365 31.23 19.64 -22.86
N GLY A 366 31.00 20.68 -22.06
CA GLY A 366 30.78 22.05 -22.51
C GLY A 366 32.05 22.87 -22.47
#